data_AF-A0A8T2DWV6-F1
#
_entry.id   AF-A0A8T2DWV6-F1
#
_cell.length_a   1.000
_cell.length_b   1.000
_cell.length_c   1.000
_cell.angle_alpha   90.00
_cell.angle_beta   90.00
_cell.angle_gamma   90.00
#
_symmetry.space_group_name_H-M   'P 1'
#
loop_
_entity.id
_entity.type
_entity.pdbx_description
1 polymer ?
#
loop_
_entity_poly.entity_id
_entity_poly.type
_entity_poly.pdbx_seq_one_letter_code
_entity_poly.pdbx_strand_id
1 'polypeptide(L)'
;MGSQRRRSVIALIFICCAISSTSSDQVGTNYRDSHEFFDSDTICISDQYIMESYFTTYTSLDDSEFRNFLLLQQCSDKVPTQDSNIVPATSFIQHRNITGEGSHRNLITSIKLLLHHSESQFRELVIVERLPLGVFADPFELQSLQQRRAFSDVSVFGDTNLELPSFRSNRSVVEIHVEISSRNYENGEISFKLPLHARYQPLDDSGYSRVEFGEPDLFLCSSHVQNQRRERRRCLVLSIGRSKTETRSVFWDIPAGIRGHTEYVSALTFAAAVFSAFSILVASVLSSKGESCKNLKQS
;
A
#
# COMPACT_ATOMS: atom_id res chain seq x y z
N MET A 1 -37.47 43.22 -44.94
CA MET A 1 -38.02 42.25 -43.97
C MET A 1 -36.86 41.41 -43.44
N GLY A 2 -36.35 41.73 -42.26
CA GLY A 2 -35.23 41.01 -41.64
C GLY A 2 -35.51 40.84 -40.15
N SER A 3 -35.85 39.61 -39.76
CA SER A 3 -36.26 39.20 -38.42
C SER A 3 -35.11 39.29 -37.41
N GLN A 4 -35.21 40.18 -36.43
CA GLN A 4 -34.25 40.31 -35.33
C GLN A 4 -34.58 39.28 -34.23
N ARG A 5 -33.89 38.13 -34.28
CA ARG A 5 -34.06 37.02 -33.34
C ARG A 5 -33.37 37.36 -32.00
N ARG A 6 -34.14 37.75 -30.98
CA ARG A 6 -33.65 37.89 -29.60
C ARG A 6 -33.18 36.52 -29.10
N ARG A 7 -31.89 36.38 -28.79
CA ARG A 7 -31.35 35.20 -28.10
C ARG A 7 -31.75 35.28 -26.62
N SER A 8 -32.78 34.53 -26.25
CA SER A 8 -33.12 34.26 -24.86
C SER A 8 -32.15 33.20 -24.34
N VAL A 9 -31.28 33.56 -23.40
CA VAL A 9 -30.42 32.59 -22.70
C VAL A 9 -31.17 32.19 -21.44
N ILE A 10 -31.91 31.08 -21.55
CA ILE A 10 -32.56 30.43 -20.41
C ILE A 10 -31.47 29.61 -19.70
N ALA A 11 -31.03 30.08 -18.53
CA ALA A 11 -30.19 29.29 -17.65
C ALA A 11 -31.10 28.35 -16.83
N LEU A 12 -31.15 27.09 -17.24
CA LEU A 12 -31.81 26.01 -16.49
C LEU A 12 -30.83 25.50 -15.43
N ILE A 13 -31.08 25.86 -14.16
CA ILE A 13 -30.37 25.30 -13.01
C ILE A 13 -31.07 23.99 -12.64
N PHE A 14 -30.45 22.85 -12.97
CA PHE A 14 -30.87 21.54 -12.48
C PHE A 14 -30.34 21.34 -11.06
N ILE A 15 -31.24 21.24 -10.09
CA ILE A 15 -30.95 20.81 -8.73
C ILE A 15 -31.08 19.28 -8.70
N CYS A 16 -29.96 18.57 -8.68
CA CYS A 16 -29.94 17.14 -8.40
C CYS A 16 -29.76 16.93 -6.88
N CYS A 17 -30.78 16.40 -6.21
CA CYS A 17 -30.65 15.86 -4.86
C CYS A 17 -29.96 14.49 -4.93
N ALA A 18 -28.81 14.34 -4.27
CA ALA A 18 -28.18 13.03 -4.06
C ALA A 18 -28.85 12.35 -2.86
N ILE A 19 -29.41 11.16 -3.08
CA ILE A 19 -29.92 10.27 -2.03
C ILE A 19 -28.74 9.44 -1.53
N SER A 20 -28.38 9.61 -0.25
CA SER A 20 -27.36 8.79 0.41
C SER A 20 -27.99 7.48 0.88
N SER A 21 -27.61 6.37 0.25
CA SER A 21 -27.92 5.02 0.74
C SER A 21 -26.81 4.54 1.67
N THR A 22 -27.15 4.32 2.94
CA THR A 22 -26.30 3.71 3.96
C THR A 22 -26.42 2.18 3.90
N SER A 23 -25.31 1.48 3.68
CA SER A 23 -25.18 0.06 4.03
C SER A 23 -23.95 -0.11 4.91
N SER A 24 -24.19 -0.41 6.19
CA SER A 24 -23.18 -0.83 7.14
C SER A 24 -23.33 -2.34 7.30
N ASP A 25 -22.39 -3.09 6.77
CA ASP A 25 -22.19 -4.49 7.13
C ASP A 25 -20.80 -4.61 7.77
N GLN A 26 -20.78 -4.62 9.11
CA GLN A 26 -19.65 -5.16 9.86
C GLN A 26 -19.89 -6.66 10.02
N VAL A 27 -19.11 -7.47 9.31
CA VAL A 27 -19.02 -8.90 9.60
C VAL A 27 -17.71 -9.13 10.34
N GLY A 28 -17.79 -9.18 11.67
CA GLY A 28 -16.71 -9.65 12.52
C GLY A 28 -16.68 -11.17 12.47
N THR A 29 -15.70 -11.76 11.77
CA THR A 29 -15.38 -13.18 11.91
C THR A 29 -14.24 -13.36 12.91
N ASN A 30 -14.59 -13.94 14.05
CA ASN A 30 -13.67 -14.39 15.08
C ASN A 30 -13.04 -15.71 14.60
N TYR A 31 -11.85 -15.65 14.01
CA TYR A 31 -11.08 -16.85 13.68
C TYR A 31 -10.07 -17.17 14.76
N ARG A 32 -10.22 -18.39 15.28
CA ARG A 32 -9.45 -19.02 16.34
C ARG A 32 -8.13 -19.49 15.72
N ASP A 33 -7.05 -18.75 15.99
CA ASP A 33 -5.71 -18.99 15.46
C ASP A 33 -5.16 -20.33 16.00
N SER A 34 -5.09 -21.35 15.14
CA SER A 34 -4.41 -22.60 15.42
C SER A 34 -2.91 -22.40 15.26
N HIS A 35 -2.24 -22.27 16.40
CA HIS A 35 -0.80 -22.26 16.57
C HIS A 35 -0.15 -23.53 15.99
N GLU A 36 0.48 -23.44 14.82
CA GLU A 36 1.60 -24.31 14.45
C GLU A 36 2.78 -23.46 13.97
N PHE A 37 3.95 -23.75 14.54
CA PHE A 37 5.16 -22.93 14.59
C PHE A 37 6.02 -23.25 13.36
N PHE A 38 6.20 -22.30 12.44
CA PHE A 38 7.01 -22.41 11.20
C PHE A 38 8.49 -22.04 11.43
N ASP A 39 9.14 -22.64 12.42
CA ASP A 39 10.59 -22.43 12.56
C ASP A 39 11.29 -23.39 11.58
N SER A 40 11.95 -22.84 10.55
CA SER A 40 12.87 -23.51 9.60
C SER A 40 12.31 -24.35 8.43
N ASP A 41 11.16 -24.00 7.86
CA ASP A 41 10.70 -24.60 6.59
C ASP A 41 11.40 -24.00 5.36
N THR A 42 11.69 -24.86 4.37
CA THR A 42 12.23 -24.45 3.07
C THR A 42 11.17 -24.55 1.98
N ILE A 43 10.90 -23.42 1.32
CA ILE A 43 9.98 -23.33 0.19
C ILE A 43 10.74 -23.21 -1.14
N CYS A 44 10.10 -23.66 -2.22
CA CYS A 44 10.66 -23.70 -3.57
C CYS A 44 9.79 -22.85 -4.50
N ILE A 45 10.30 -21.68 -4.90
CA ILE A 45 9.57 -20.70 -5.71
C ILE A 45 10.13 -20.68 -7.13
N SER A 46 9.25 -20.65 -8.12
CA SER A 46 9.66 -20.64 -9.54
C SER A 46 9.75 -19.22 -10.11
N ASP A 47 8.92 -18.31 -9.60
CA ASP A 47 8.87 -16.93 -10.06
C ASP A 47 9.94 -16.08 -9.37
N GLN A 48 10.16 -14.89 -9.91
CA GLN A 48 11.12 -13.93 -9.35
C GLN A 48 10.66 -13.44 -7.97
N TYR A 49 9.36 -13.23 -7.81
CA TYR A 49 8.73 -12.78 -6.57
C TYR A 49 7.80 -13.86 -6.00
N ILE A 50 7.82 -14.03 -4.68
CA ILE A 50 6.90 -14.94 -3.96
C ILE A 50 5.46 -14.49 -4.16
N MET A 51 5.22 -13.18 -4.08
CA MET A 51 3.90 -12.59 -4.23
C MET A 51 3.38 -12.68 -5.67
N GLU A 52 4.26 -12.70 -6.68
CA GLU A 52 3.85 -12.98 -8.07
C GLU A 52 3.21 -14.36 -8.17
N SER A 53 3.88 -15.41 -7.67
CA SER A 53 3.32 -16.76 -7.63
C SER A 53 1.98 -16.81 -6.91
N TYR A 54 1.83 -16.11 -5.78
CA TYR A 54 0.55 -16.05 -5.05
C TYR A 54 -0.56 -15.38 -5.87
N PHE A 55 -0.30 -14.19 -6.43
CA PHE A 55 -1.31 -13.41 -7.16
C PHE A 55 -1.63 -13.96 -8.56
N THR A 56 -0.89 -14.95 -9.06
CA THR A 56 -1.33 -15.72 -10.25
C THR A 56 -2.57 -16.57 -9.95
N THR A 57 -2.76 -16.97 -8.69
CA THR A 57 -3.84 -17.86 -8.27
C THR A 57 -4.95 -17.10 -7.52
N TYR A 58 -4.57 -16.12 -6.70
CA TYR A 58 -5.48 -15.37 -5.83
C TYR A 58 -5.65 -13.92 -6.29
N THR A 59 -6.87 -13.38 -6.19
CA THR A 59 -7.17 -12.00 -6.61
C THR A 59 -6.93 -10.95 -5.52
N SER A 60 -6.80 -11.38 -4.26
CA SER A 60 -6.61 -10.52 -3.10
C SER A 60 -5.74 -11.21 -2.06
N LEU A 61 -5.11 -10.43 -1.19
CA LEU A 61 -4.34 -10.97 -0.07
C LEU A 61 -5.27 -11.36 1.08
N ASP A 62 -5.32 -12.65 1.39
CA ASP A 62 -5.83 -13.18 2.64
C ASP A 62 -4.69 -13.87 3.41
N ASP A 63 -4.59 -13.60 4.71
CA ASP A 63 -3.45 -14.07 5.51
C ASP A 63 -3.48 -15.60 5.68
N SER A 64 -4.66 -16.23 5.71
CA SER A 64 -4.80 -17.68 5.85
C SER A 64 -4.53 -18.39 4.53
N GLU A 65 -5.03 -17.86 3.42
CA GLU A 65 -4.76 -18.36 2.07
C GLU A 65 -3.27 -18.25 1.73
N PHE A 66 -2.62 -17.15 2.12
CA PHE A 66 -1.18 -16.99 1.92
C PHE A 66 -0.36 -18.02 2.70
N ARG A 67 -0.71 -18.29 3.97
CA ARG A 67 -0.05 -19.36 4.75
C ARG A 67 -0.23 -20.73 4.12
N ASN A 68 -1.45 -21.05 3.66
CA ASN A 68 -1.74 -22.29 2.95
C ASN A 68 -0.97 -22.39 1.64
N PHE A 69 -0.84 -21.28 0.90
CA PHE A 69 -0.02 -21.20 -0.30
C PHE A 69 1.44 -21.55 0.02
N LEU A 70 2.04 -20.96 1.07
CA LEU A 70 3.42 -21.27 1.46
C LEU A 70 3.61 -22.75 1.83
N LEU A 71 2.65 -23.35 2.53
CA LEU A 71 2.64 -24.79 2.85
C LEU A 71 2.68 -25.66 1.58
N LEU A 72 1.94 -25.27 0.54
CA LEU A 72 1.93 -25.99 -0.74
C LEU A 72 3.23 -25.82 -1.55
N GLN A 73 4.04 -24.80 -1.25
CA GLN A 73 5.33 -24.55 -1.91
C GLN A 73 6.52 -25.24 -1.23
N GLN A 74 6.28 -26.10 -0.24
CA GLN A 74 7.36 -26.83 0.43
C GLN A 74 8.14 -27.69 -0.58
N CYS A 75 9.47 -27.62 -0.51
CA CYS A 75 10.31 -28.37 -1.46
C CYS A 75 10.10 -29.88 -1.31
N SER A 76 9.80 -30.57 -2.42
CA SER A 76 9.56 -32.04 -2.43
C SER A 76 10.82 -32.87 -2.18
N ASP A 77 12.01 -32.26 -2.27
CA ASP A 77 13.27 -32.96 -2.08
C ASP A 77 13.47 -33.26 -0.60
N LYS A 78 13.37 -34.53 -0.21
CA LYS A 78 14.04 -35.01 1.00
C LYS A 78 15.53 -34.79 0.79
N VAL A 79 16.07 -33.73 1.38
CA VAL A 79 17.51 -33.51 1.44
C VAL A 79 18.15 -34.81 1.97
N PRO A 80 19.08 -35.46 1.24
CA PRO A 80 19.95 -36.44 1.85
C PRO A 80 20.62 -35.71 3.01
N THR A 81 20.46 -36.22 4.23
CA THR A 81 21.00 -35.72 5.50
C THR A 81 22.54 -35.80 5.54
N GLN A 82 23.21 -35.36 4.48
CA GLN A 82 24.66 -35.36 4.30
C GLN A 82 25.20 -34.02 3.78
N ASP A 83 24.35 -33.04 3.46
CA ASP A 83 24.75 -31.62 3.41
C ASP A 83 24.27 -30.93 4.68
N SER A 84 25.06 -31.07 5.73
CA SER A 84 24.88 -30.50 7.07
C SER A 84 25.12 -28.98 7.12
N ASN A 85 24.63 -28.23 6.13
CA ASN A 85 24.79 -26.78 6.03
C ASN A 85 23.43 -26.05 6.01
N ILE A 86 22.43 -26.57 6.75
CA ILE A 86 21.29 -25.72 7.15
C ILE A 86 21.85 -24.74 8.15
N VAL A 87 22.23 -23.56 7.65
CA VAL A 87 22.74 -22.48 8.47
C VAL A 87 21.61 -22.04 9.41
N PRO A 88 21.78 -22.11 10.75
CA PRO A 88 20.84 -21.48 11.64
C PRO A 88 20.91 -19.97 11.37
N ALA A 89 19.85 -19.46 10.74
CA ALA A 89 19.65 -18.05 10.50
C ALA A 89 18.55 -17.60 11.46
N THR A 90 18.84 -16.60 12.27
CA THR A 90 17.83 -15.96 13.11
C THR A 90 17.66 -14.53 12.66
N SER A 91 16.41 -14.10 12.55
CA SER A 91 16.07 -12.71 12.26
C SER A 91 15.13 -12.16 13.31
N PHE A 92 15.32 -10.90 13.68
CA PHE A 92 14.36 -10.20 14.49
C PHE A 92 14.26 -8.73 14.08
N ILE A 93 13.05 -8.18 14.19
CA ILE A 93 12.82 -6.76 14.00
C ILE A 93 13.42 -6.01 15.19
N GLN A 94 14.42 -5.17 14.93
CA GLN A 94 15.12 -4.38 15.96
C GLN A 94 14.40 -3.06 16.21
N HIS A 95 13.96 -2.39 15.16
CA HIS A 95 13.25 -1.13 15.25
C HIS A 95 12.25 -0.99 14.10
N ARG A 96 11.10 -0.39 14.39
CA ARG A 96 10.10 -0.09 13.38
C ARG A 96 9.33 1.17 13.76
N ASN A 97 9.15 2.08 12.81
CA ASN A 97 8.48 3.35 13.07
C ASN A 97 7.88 3.96 11.80
N ILE A 98 6.86 4.79 11.97
CA ILE A 98 6.29 5.61 10.89
C ILE A 98 6.68 7.06 11.09
N THR A 99 7.21 7.68 10.03
CA THR A 99 7.76 9.04 10.05
C THR A 99 7.19 9.90 8.93
N GLY A 100 7.19 11.22 9.12
CA GLY A 100 6.63 12.21 8.19
C GLY A 100 5.36 12.88 8.72
N GLU A 101 4.61 13.56 7.84
CA GLU A 101 3.32 14.23 8.13
C GLU A 101 2.30 14.03 6.99
N GLY A 102 1.00 14.21 7.26
CA GLY A 102 -0.07 14.01 6.28
C GLY A 102 -0.31 12.56 5.82
N SER A 103 -0.82 12.42 4.58
CA SER A 103 -1.19 11.15 3.94
C SER A 103 0.00 10.45 3.26
N HIS A 104 1.16 11.10 3.14
CA HIS A 104 2.40 10.48 2.67
C HIS A 104 3.35 10.31 3.86
N ARG A 105 3.68 9.06 4.19
CA ARG A 105 4.55 8.72 5.32
C ARG A 105 5.60 7.73 4.89
N ASN A 106 6.56 7.47 5.77
CA ASN A 106 7.58 6.49 5.54
C ASN A 106 7.62 5.49 6.69
N LEU A 107 7.49 4.21 6.35
CA LEU A 107 7.73 3.10 7.27
C LEU A 107 9.22 2.80 7.28
N ILE A 108 9.85 2.99 8.43
CA ILE A 108 11.24 2.63 8.68
C ILE A 108 11.24 1.28 9.36
N THR A 109 11.97 0.32 8.81
CA THR A 109 12.13 -1.02 9.38
C THR A 109 13.61 -1.35 9.46
N SER A 110 14.09 -1.71 10.66
CA SER A 110 15.43 -2.24 10.91
C SER A 110 15.32 -3.69 11.37
N ILE A 111 16.01 -4.56 10.64
CA ILE A 111 16.04 -6.01 10.84
C ILE A 111 17.45 -6.39 11.21
N LYS A 112 17.60 -7.16 12.29
CA LYS A 112 18.86 -7.80 12.63
C LYS A 112 18.83 -9.26 12.19
N LEU A 113 19.73 -9.60 11.30
CA LEU A 113 19.92 -10.91 10.71
C LEU A 113 21.25 -11.49 11.22
N LEU A 114 21.18 -12.60 11.94
CA LEU A 114 22.34 -13.32 12.44
C LEU A 114 22.52 -14.60 11.63
N LEU A 115 23.55 -14.62 10.79
CA LEU A 115 23.91 -15.75 9.94
C LEU A 115 25.13 -16.44 10.54
N HIS A 116 25.00 -17.73 10.88
CA HIS A 116 26.10 -18.48 11.50
C HIS A 116 27.16 -18.99 10.50
N HIS A 117 26.98 -18.80 9.20
CA HIS A 117 27.97 -19.21 8.19
C HIS A 117 27.99 -18.30 6.96
N SER A 118 29.18 -17.85 6.55
CA SER A 118 29.42 -16.94 5.43
C SER A 118 29.34 -17.60 4.05
N GLU A 119 29.39 -18.94 3.98
CA GLU A 119 29.29 -19.72 2.73
C GLU A 119 27.87 -20.23 2.45
N SER A 120 26.86 -19.52 2.93
CA SER A 120 25.47 -19.93 2.68
C SER A 120 25.12 -19.71 1.19
N GLN A 121 24.47 -20.72 0.59
CA GLN A 121 23.86 -20.61 -0.76
C GLN A 121 22.79 -19.51 -0.82
N PHE A 122 22.34 -19.02 0.33
CA PHE A 122 21.34 -17.98 0.45
C PHE A 122 22.01 -16.60 0.50
N ARG A 123 21.79 -15.81 -0.55
CA ARG A 123 22.44 -14.50 -0.73
C ARG A 123 21.47 -13.35 -0.82
N GLU A 124 20.19 -13.63 -0.66
CA GLU A 124 19.15 -12.61 -0.77
C GLU A 124 18.19 -12.72 0.41
N LEU A 125 17.99 -11.60 1.10
CA LEU A 125 16.89 -11.43 2.04
C LEU A 125 15.70 -10.89 1.26
N VAL A 126 14.59 -11.62 1.30
CA VAL A 126 13.30 -11.15 0.78
C VAL A 126 12.39 -10.78 1.94
N ILE A 127 11.82 -9.59 1.84
CA ILE A 127 10.97 -8.98 2.84
C ILE A 127 9.62 -8.73 2.17
N VAL A 128 8.58 -9.37 2.69
CA VAL A 128 7.20 -9.18 2.23
C VAL A 128 6.46 -8.34 3.27
N GLU A 129 6.20 -7.09 2.90
CA GLU A 129 5.53 -6.10 3.73
C GLU A 129 4.04 -6.02 3.35
N ARG A 130 3.19 -6.64 4.18
CA ARG A 130 1.74 -6.72 3.96
C ARG A 130 1.06 -5.46 4.49
N LEU A 131 0.71 -4.54 3.60
CA LEU A 131 0.15 -3.24 4.00
C LEU A 131 -1.29 -3.37 4.55
N PRO A 132 -1.67 -2.53 5.53
CA PRO A 132 -3.05 -2.49 6.01
C PRO A 132 -4.00 -1.91 4.95
N LEU A 133 -5.30 -2.16 5.13
CA LEU A 133 -6.32 -1.58 4.25
C LEU A 133 -6.24 -0.06 4.23
N GLY A 134 -6.44 0.53 3.05
CA GLY A 134 -6.36 1.98 2.88
C GLY A 134 -4.94 2.55 2.85
N VAL A 135 -3.90 1.71 2.90
CA VAL A 135 -2.50 2.11 2.72
C VAL A 135 -1.90 1.38 1.52
N PHE A 136 -1.09 2.08 0.74
CA PHE A 136 -0.38 1.51 -0.40
C PHE A 136 1.02 2.13 -0.55
N ALA A 137 1.88 1.49 -1.34
CA ALA A 137 3.14 2.07 -1.80
C ALA A 137 3.03 2.35 -3.30
N ASP A 138 3.52 3.51 -3.74
CA ASP A 138 3.52 3.89 -5.15
C ASP A 138 4.65 3.16 -5.90
N PRO A 139 4.33 2.31 -6.90
CA PRO A 139 5.35 1.61 -7.69
C PRO A 139 6.38 2.55 -8.33
N PHE A 140 5.99 3.76 -8.75
CA PHE A 140 6.91 4.72 -9.37
C PHE A 140 7.91 5.28 -8.36
N GLU A 141 7.48 5.54 -7.12
CA GLU A 141 8.36 5.98 -6.05
C GLU A 141 9.37 4.87 -5.67
N LEU A 142 8.91 3.62 -5.61
CA LEU A 142 9.76 2.47 -5.31
C LEU A 142 10.79 2.18 -6.41
N GLN A 143 10.43 2.34 -7.67
CA GLN A 143 11.38 2.19 -8.78
C GLN A 143 12.56 3.17 -8.65
N SER A 144 12.32 4.38 -8.13
CA SER A 144 13.39 5.34 -7.87
C SER A 144 14.36 4.89 -6.77
N LEU A 145 13.88 4.12 -5.78
CA LEU A 145 14.71 3.54 -4.72
C LEU A 145 15.57 2.38 -5.24
N GLN A 146 15.01 1.56 -6.14
CA GLN A 146 15.78 0.51 -6.84
C GLN A 146 16.89 1.12 -7.70
N GLN A 147 16.60 2.18 -8.47
CA GLN A 147 17.60 2.87 -9.29
C GLN A 147 18.78 3.42 -8.47
N ARG A 148 18.52 3.82 -7.23
CA ARG A 148 19.54 4.29 -6.27
C ARG A 148 20.27 3.15 -5.55
N ARG A 149 20.00 1.89 -5.92
CA ARG A 149 20.56 0.66 -5.33
C ARG A 149 20.30 0.54 -3.83
N ALA A 150 19.18 1.08 -3.34
CA ALA A 150 18.75 0.84 -1.97
C ALA A 150 18.27 -0.62 -1.78
N PHE A 151 17.72 -1.20 -2.84
CA PHE A 151 17.25 -2.58 -2.94
C PHE A 151 17.84 -3.24 -4.19
N SER A 152 18.04 -4.57 -4.18
CA SER A 152 18.37 -5.29 -5.41
C SER A 152 17.15 -5.29 -6.33
N ASP A 153 15.97 -5.49 -5.75
CA ASP A 153 14.71 -5.47 -6.46
C ASP A 153 13.53 -5.13 -5.54
N VAL A 154 12.43 -4.63 -6.11
CA VAL A 154 11.22 -4.28 -5.37
C VAL A 154 10.01 -4.26 -6.28
N SER A 155 8.89 -4.83 -5.82
CA SER A 155 7.62 -4.80 -6.54
C SER A 155 6.42 -4.68 -5.60
N VAL A 156 5.31 -4.18 -6.14
CA VAL A 156 4.03 -4.04 -5.42
C VAL A 156 3.00 -4.94 -6.07
N PHE A 157 2.27 -5.67 -5.24
CA PHE A 157 1.23 -6.60 -5.64
C PHE A 157 -0.10 -6.30 -4.92
N GLY A 158 -1.20 -6.86 -5.41
CA GLY A 158 -2.54 -6.59 -4.89
C GLY A 158 -3.12 -5.29 -5.44
N ASP A 159 -3.78 -4.51 -4.58
CA ASP A 159 -4.47 -3.28 -5.02
C ASP A 159 -3.53 -2.08 -5.17
N THR A 160 -3.16 -1.79 -6.41
CA THR A 160 -2.32 -0.66 -6.80
C THR A 160 -3.10 0.53 -7.38
N ASN A 161 -4.44 0.49 -7.38
CA ASN A 161 -5.25 1.55 -7.97
C ASN A 161 -5.33 2.77 -7.05
N LEU A 162 -4.49 3.77 -7.29
CA LEU A 162 -4.38 5.01 -6.51
C LEU A 162 -5.71 5.77 -6.31
N GLU A 163 -6.66 5.61 -7.24
CA GLU A 163 -7.91 6.38 -7.27
C GLU A 163 -9.02 5.75 -6.41
N LEU A 164 -8.88 4.49 -5.97
CA LEU A 164 -9.91 3.85 -5.15
C LEU A 164 -9.88 4.41 -3.71
N PRO A 165 -11.04 4.76 -3.13
CA PRO A 165 -11.11 5.09 -1.72
C PRO A 165 -10.92 3.83 -0.85
N SER A 166 -10.52 4.02 0.42
CA SER A 166 -10.20 2.91 1.34
C SER A 166 -11.31 1.85 1.44
N PHE A 167 -12.58 2.25 1.47
CA PHE A 167 -13.73 1.34 1.60
C PHE A 167 -14.02 0.49 0.35
N ARG A 168 -13.36 0.77 -0.77
CA ARG A 168 -13.44 -0.04 -2.01
C ARG A 168 -12.10 -0.66 -2.41
N SER A 169 -11.05 -0.40 -1.64
CA SER A 169 -9.72 -0.92 -1.92
C SER A 169 -9.47 -2.24 -1.20
N ASN A 170 -8.74 -3.12 -1.86
CA ASN A 170 -8.14 -4.29 -1.22
C ASN A 170 -6.75 -3.96 -0.65
N ARG A 171 -6.11 -4.94 0.00
CA ARG A 171 -4.75 -4.77 0.51
C ARG A 171 -3.73 -4.83 -0.62
N SER A 172 -2.67 -4.05 -0.47
CA SER A 172 -1.45 -4.16 -1.29
C SER A 172 -0.32 -4.78 -0.47
N VAL A 173 0.63 -5.38 -1.17
CA VAL A 173 1.82 -6.00 -0.58
C VAL A 173 3.05 -5.50 -1.31
N VAL A 174 4.11 -5.18 -0.57
CA VAL A 174 5.40 -4.80 -1.15
C VAL A 174 6.38 -5.94 -0.89
N GLU A 175 6.94 -6.49 -1.94
CA GLU A 175 8.04 -7.46 -1.85
C GLU A 175 9.35 -6.76 -2.18
N ILE A 176 10.31 -6.83 -1.25
CA ILE A 176 11.59 -6.13 -1.31
C ILE A 176 12.70 -7.17 -1.24
N HIS A 177 13.62 -7.10 -2.20
CA HIS A 177 14.79 -7.97 -2.27
C HIS A 177 16.04 -7.19 -1.88
N VAL A 178 16.83 -7.78 -1.00
CA VAL A 178 18.07 -7.19 -0.49
C VAL A 178 19.19 -8.21 -0.63
N GLU A 179 20.22 -7.86 -1.42
CA GLU A 179 21.41 -8.69 -1.54
C GLU A 179 22.25 -8.64 -0.25
N ILE A 180 22.57 -9.81 0.30
CA ILE A 180 23.34 -9.96 1.51
C ILE A 180 24.83 -10.01 1.14
N SER A 181 25.53 -8.89 1.34
CA SER A 181 26.98 -8.82 1.16
C SER A 181 27.75 -9.36 2.36
N SER A 182 29.03 -9.71 2.18
CA SER A 182 29.93 -10.18 3.26
C SER A 182 29.96 -9.26 4.50
N ARG A 183 29.81 -7.94 4.31
CA ARG A 183 29.72 -6.96 5.41
C ARG A 183 28.45 -7.08 6.26
N ASN A 184 27.36 -7.54 5.66
CA ASN A 184 26.09 -7.77 6.38
C ASN A 184 26.19 -8.99 7.29
N TYR A 185 27.14 -9.91 7.08
CA TYR A 185 27.38 -11.03 7.98
C TYR A 185 28.05 -10.60 9.29
N GLU A 186 28.82 -9.51 9.30
CA GLU A 186 29.54 -9.04 10.50
C GLU A 186 28.67 -8.19 11.43
N ASN A 187 27.83 -7.31 10.88
CA ASN A 187 26.97 -6.41 11.66
C ASN A 187 25.48 -6.77 11.64
N GLY A 188 25.02 -7.60 10.71
CA GLY A 188 23.68 -8.17 10.67
C GLY A 188 22.51 -7.19 10.48
N GLU A 189 22.72 -5.88 10.55
CA GLU A 189 21.62 -4.91 10.54
C GLU A 189 21.30 -4.41 9.12
N ILE A 190 20.06 -4.62 8.71
CA ILE A 190 19.49 -4.15 7.44
C ILE A 190 18.38 -3.17 7.80
N SER A 191 18.52 -1.92 7.37
CA SER A 191 17.50 -0.89 7.58
C SER A 191 17.02 -0.34 6.25
N PHE A 192 15.72 -0.12 6.14
CA PHE A 192 15.12 0.45 4.95
C PHE A 192 13.95 1.38 5.28
N LYS A 193 13.65 2.24 4.30
CA LYS A 193 12.60 3.25 4.38
C LYS A 193 11.65 3.05 3.21
N LEU A 194 10.43 2.60 3.52
CA LEU A 194 9.39 2.34 2.56
C LEU A 194 8.42 3.54 2.52
N PRO A 195 8.31 4.27 1.39
CA PRO A 195 7.33 5.33 1.25
C PRO A 195 5.92 4.74 1.11
N LEU A 196 4.98 5.33 1.85
CA LEU A 196 3.61 4.88 1.97
C LEU A 196 2.65 6.04 1.79
N HIS A 197 1.51 5.73 1.19
CA HIS A 197 0.43 6.66 0.92
C HIS A 197 -0.85 6.13 1.53
N ALA A 198 -1.60 7.01 2.18
CA ALA A 198 -2.91 6.72 2.72
C ALA A 198 -4.00 7.15 1.73
N ARG A 199 -4.93 6.23 1.45
CA ARG A 199 -6.19 6.52 0.75
C ARG A 199 -7.12 7.29 1.68
N TYR A 200 -8.11 7.96 1.10
CA TYR A 200 -9.16 8.61 1.86
C TYR A 200 -9.85 7.62 2.81
N GLN A 201 -9.73 7.89 4.10
CA GLN A 201 -10.29 7.06 5.16
C GLN A 201 -11.75 7.44 5.44
N PRO A 202 -12.55 6.51 5.98
CA PRO A 202 -13.91 6.82 6.41
C PRO A 202 -13.91 7.93 7.49
N LEU A 203 -15.00 8.69 7.56
CA LEU A 203 -15.17 9.73 8.57
C LEU A 203 -15.33 9.11 9.96
N ASP A 204 -14.57 9.63 10.92
CA ASP A 204 -14.60 9.24 12.32
C ASP A 204 -14.79 10.45 13.23
N ASP A 205 -15.26 10.23 14.46
CA ASP A 205 -15.47 11.31 15.43
C ASP A 205 -14.15 11.90 15.93
N SER A 206 -13.07 11.11 15.96
CA SER A 206 -11.74 11.58 16.36
C SER A 206 -11.06 12.47 15.31
N GLY A 207 -11.53 12.44 14.06
CA GLY A 207 -10.83 13.04 12.93
C GLY A 207 -9.59 12.26 12.48
N TYR A 208 -9.42 11.03 12.94
CA TYR A 208 -8.34 10.14 12.51
C TYR A 208 -8.87 8.71 12.29
N SER A 209 -8.24 8.00 11.37
CA SER A 209 -8.40 6.56 11.19
C SER A 209 -7.08 5.88 11.54
N ARG A 210 -7.10 5.05 12.58
CA ARG A 210 -5.92 4.32 13.03
C ARG A 210 -5.78 3.02 12.26
N VAL A 211 -4.64 2.86 11.60
CA VAL A 211 -4.24 1.59 10.97
C VAL A 211 -3.03 1.00 11.68
N GLU A 212 -2.96 -0.31 11.72
CA GLU A 212 -1.90 -1.07 12.36
C GLU A 212 -1.07 -1.84 11.33
N PHE A 213 0.25 -1.76 11.46
CA PHE A 213 1.20 -2.50 10.66
C PHE A 213 1.66 -3.75 11.40
N GLY A 214 1.33 -4.92 10.86
CA GLY A 214 1.87 -6.21 11.29
C GLY A 214 3.33 -6.38 10.88
N GLU A 215 4.07 -7.28 11.53
CA GLU A 215 5.47 -7.57 11.17
C GLU A 215 5.57 -8.09 9.72
N PRO A 216 6.64 -7.76 8.97
CA PRO A 216 6.84 -8.29 7.63
C PRO A 216 7.18 -9.78 7.67
N ASP A 217 6.89 -10.48 6.58
CA ASP A 217 7.36 -11.85 6.38
C ASP A 217 8.79 -11.80 5.84
N LEU A 218 9.67 -12.65 6.38
CA LEU A 218 11.10 -12.66 6.10
C LEU A 218 11.52 -14.02 5.54
N PHE A 219 12.15 -13.99 4.39
CA PHE A 219 12.65 -15.17 3.69
C PHE A 219 14.12 -14.98 3.33
N LEU A 220 14.92 -16.02 3.55
CA LEU A 220 16.32 -16.05 3.16
C LEU A 220 16.48 -17.00 1.99
N CYS A 221 16.84 -16.46 0.84
CA CYS A 221 16.71 -17.17 -0.42
C CYS A 221 18.02 -17.26 -1.22
N SER A 222 18.12 -18.32 -2.03
CA SER A 222 19.21 -18.51 -2.98
C SER A 222 19.11 -17.51 -4.12
N SER A 223 20.24 -17.09 -4.69
CA SER A 223 20.24 -16.19 -5.86
C SER A 223 19.45 -16.81 -7.01
N HIS A 224 18.59 -16.02 -7.65
CA HIS A 224 17.83 -16.48 -8.81
C HIS A 224 18.76 -16.58 -10.04
N VAL A 225 18.91 -17.79 -10.59
CA VAL A 225 19.74 -18.02 -11.79
C VAL A 225 18.85 -18.07 -13.02
N GLN A 226 18.77 -16.93 -13.72
CA GLN A 226 17.87 -16.69 -14.86
C GLN A 226 18.09 -17.62 -16.08
N ASN A 227 19.21 -18.37 -16.11
CA ASN A 227 19.63 -19.18 -17.25
C ASN A 227 19.20 -20.66 -17.19
N GLN A 228 18.55 -21.12 -16.12
CA GLN A 228 18.03 -22.49 -16.05
C GLN A 228 16.52 -22.49 -15.88
N ARG A 229 15.78 -22.75 -16.97
CA ARG A 229 14.30 -22.75 -17.09
C ARG A 229 13.55 -23.72 -16.16
N ARG A 230 14.20 -24.33 -15.16
CA ARG A 230 13.63 -25.36 -14.28
C ARG A 230 14.15 -25.33 -12.83
N GLU A 231 15.09 -24.46 -12.48
CA GLU A 231 15.59 -24.44 -11.10
C GLU A 231 14.70 -23.54 -10.24
N ARG A 232 13.88 -24.17 -9.40
CA ARG A 232 13.13 -23.48 -8.35
C ARG A 232 14.13 -22.89 -7.36
N ARG A 233 13.98 -21.61 -7.08
CA ARG A 233 14.72 -20.91 -6.05
C ARG A 233 14.31 -21.44 -4.68
N ARG A 234 15.29 -21.74 -3.83
CA ARG A 234 15.04 -22.20 -2.46
C ARG A 234 15.04 -21.01 -1.51
N CYS A 235 14.05 -20.96 -0.65
CA CYS A 235 13.89 -19.92 0.37
C CYS A 235 13.65 -20.56 1.72
N LEU A 236 14.50 -20.25 2.69
CA LEU A 236 14.28 -20.53 4.09
C LEU A 236 13.31 -19.50 4.66
N VAL A 237 12.23 -19.95 5.27
CA VAL A 237 11.29 -19.08 5.99
C VAL A 237 11.91 -18.71 7.33
N LEU A 238 12.21 -17.43 7.54
CA LEU A 238 12.77 -16.93 8.80
C LEU A 238 11.70 -16.45 9.77
N SER A 239 10.67 -15.80 9.23
CA SER A 239 9.52 -15.33 10.00
C SER A 239 8.33 -15.16 9.08
N ILE A 240 7.15 -15.56 9.54
CA ILE A 240 5.88 -15.17 8.92
C ILE A 240 5.21 -14.26 9.94
N GLY A 241 5.04 -12.99 9.58
CA GLY A 241 4.47 -11.93 10.38
C GLY A 241 3.28 -12.42 11.19
N ARG A 242 3.43 -12.37 12.51
CA ARG A 242 2.39 -12.77 13.45
C ARG A 242 1.28 -11.73 13.46
N SER A 243 0.04 -12.21 13.39
CA SER A 243 -1.11 -11.40 13.79
C SER A 243 -1.05 -11.26 15.31
N LYS A 244 -0.90 -10.04 15.83
CA LYS A 244 -1.20 -9.67 17.23
C LYS A 244 -0.22 -10.12 18.32
N THR A 245 1.05 -9.74 18.25
CA THR A 245 1.82 -9.53 19.49
C THR A 245 1.92 -8.03 19.77
N GLU A 246 1.20 -7.55 20.81
CA GLU A 246 1.04 -6.13 21.21
C GLU A 246 2.36 -5.34 21.34
N THR A 247 3.50 -6.00 21.48
CA THR A 247 4.76 -5.35 21.84
C THR A 247 5.52 -4.73 20.67
N ARG A 248 5.10 -4.91 19.40
CA ARG A 248 5.84 -4.43 18.21
C ARG A 248 4.99 -3.89 17.05
N SER A 249 3.68 -3.76 17.23
CA SER A 249 2.79 -3.17 16.24
C SER A 249 3.10 -1.68 16.04
N VAL A 250 3.20 -1.24 14.79
CA VAL A 250 3.37 0.18 14.46
C VAL A 250 2.02 0.75 14.03
N PHE A 251 1.63 1.87 14.63
CA PHE A 251 0.36 2.52 14.33
C PHE A 251 0.57 3.75 13.46
N TRP A 252 -0.38 4.00 12.57
CA TRP A 252 -0.49 5.26 11.84
C TRP A 252 -1.90 5.83 12.01
N ASP A 253 -1.96 6.99 12.65
CA ASP A 253 -3.16 7.81 12.73
C ASP A 253 -3.28 8.65 11.44
N ILE A 254 -4.03 8.13 10.48
CA ILE A 254 -4.27 8.79 9.20
C ILE A 254 -5.33 9.87 9.41
N PRO A 255 -5.06 11.15 9.06
CA PRO A 255 -6.08 12.20 9.16
C PRO A 255 -7.33 11.84 8.37
N ALA A 256 -8.48 11.92 9.03
CA ALA A 256 -9.80 11.71 8.47
C ALA A 256 -10.69 12.93 8.75
N GLY A 257 -11.76 13.12 7.97
CA GLY A 257 -12.72 14.16 8.29
C GLY A 257 -13.49 13.83 9.58
N ILE A 258 -13.77 14.86 10.39
CA ILE A 258 -14.62 14.71 11.59
C ILE A 258 -16.07 14.60 11.15
N ARG A 259 -16.73 13.50 11.49
CA ARG A 259 -18.11 13.23 11.08
C ARG A 259 -19.07 14.35 11.50
N GLY A 260 -18.97 14.85 12.73
CA GLY A 260 -19.81 15.93 13.25
C GLY A 260 -19.70 17.26 12.50
N HIS A 261 -18.61 17.50 11.76
CA HIS A 261 -18.45 18.73 10.97
C HIS A 261 -19.12 18.64 9.58
N THR A 262 -19.59 17.46 9.16
CA THR A 262 -20.05 17.22 7.79
C THR A 262 -21.16 18.16 7.35
N GLU A 263 -22.22 18.30 8.16
CA GLU A 263 -23.37 19.15 7.80
C GLU A 263 -22.98 20.62 7.71
N TYR A 264 -22.25 21.12 8.72
CA TYR A 264 -21.82 22.51 8.78
C TYR A 264 -20.88 22.87 7.62
N VAL A 265 -19.86 22.04 7.38
CA VAL A 265 -18.91 22.25 6.28
C VAL A 265 -19.64 22.19 4.94
N SER A 266 -20.53 21.22 4.75
CA SER A 266 -21.31 21.10 3.51
C SER A 266 -22.18 22.33 3.25
N ALA A 267 -22.92 22.80 4.27
CA ALA A 267 -23.77 23.99 4.14
C ALA A 267 -22.96 25.25 3.80
N LEU A 268 -21.83 25.46 4.48
CA LEU A 268 -20.96 26.62 4.24
C LEU A 268 -20.31 26.56 2.85
N THR A 269 -19.76 25.41 2.45
CA THR A 269 -19.18 25.21 1.12
C THR A 269 -20.22 25.41 0.03
N PHE A 270 -21.44 24.91 0.22
CA PHE A 270 -22.55 25.11 -0.71
C PHE A 270 -22.90 26.61 -0.85
N ALA A 271 -23.09 27.31 0.27
CA ALA A 271 -23.41 28.74 0.25
C ALA A 271 -22.29 29.54 -0.46
N ALA A 272 -21.02 29.28 -0.12
CA ALA A 272 -19.87 29.93 -0.75
C ALA A 272 -19.81 29.65 -2.26
N ALA A 273 -20.08 28.41 -2.68
CA ALA A 273 -20.12 28.05 -4.09
C ALA A 273 -21.25 28.78 -4.84
N VAL A 274 -22.43 28.89 -4.25
CA VAL A 274 -23.57 29.64 -4.82
C VAL A 274 -23.25 31.13 -4.96
N PHE A 275 -22.70 31.76 -3.91
CA PHE A 275 -22.30 33.17 -3.96
C PHE A 275 -21.20 33.43 -5.00
N SER A 276 -20.23 32.51 -5.10
CA SER A 276 -19.16 32.58 -6.11
C SER A 276 -19.74 32.50 -7.53
N ALA A 277 -20.61 31.52 -7.79
CA ALA A 277 -21.27 31.36 -9.08
C ALA A 277 -22.11 32.60 -9.46
N PHE A 278 -22.86 33.16 -8.50
CA PHE A 278 -23.62 34.38 -8.72
C PHE A 278 -22.73 35.58 -9.03
N SER A 279 -21.63 35.74 -8.29
CA SER A 279 -20.66 36.82 -8.50
C SER A 279 -20.02 36.77 -9.88
N ILE A 280 -19.64 35.56 -10.32
CA ILE A 280 -19.11 35.32 -11.68
C ILE A 280 -20.16 35.72 -12.72
N LEU A 281 -21.41 35.28 -12.56
CA LEU A 281 -22.49 35.58 -13.51
C LEU A 281 -22.75 37.09 -13.61
N VAL A 282 -22.83 37.79 -12.48
CA VAL A 282 -23.00 39.25 -12.44
C VAL A 282 -21.82 39.95 -13.11
N ALA A 283 -20.59 39.55 -12.79
CA ALA A 283 -19.39 40.14 -13.40
C ALA A 283 -19.36 39.93 -14.93
N SER A 284 -19.77 38.76 -15.43
CA SER A 284 -19.87 38.49 -16.87
C SER A 284 -20.94 39.35 -17.55
N VAL A 285 -22.11 39.52 -16.93
CA VAL A 285 -23.18 40.39 -17.46
C VAL A 285 -22.76 41.86 -17.47
N LEU A 286 -22.09 42.34 -16.42
CA LEU A 286 -21.61 43.72 -16.37
C LEU A 286 -20.48 43.98 -17.38
N SER A 287 -19.55 43.03 -17.54
CA SER A 287 -18.46 43.13 -18.51
C SER A 287 -18.97 43.19 -19.95
N SER A 288 -19.94 42.33 -20.31
CA SER A 288 -20.54 42.34 -21.66
C SER A 288 -21.31 43.64 -21.96
N LYS A 289 -21.99 44.24 -20.97
CA LYS A 289 -22.62 45.56 -21.11
C LYS A 289 -21.60 46.68 -21.30
N GLY A 290 -20.48 46.64 -20.57
CA GLY A 290 -19.40 47.61 -20.71
C GLY A 290 -18.75 47.59 -22.11
N GLU A 291 -18.59 46.40 -22.69
CA GLU A 291 -18.05 46.22 -24.03
C GLU A 291 -19.04 46.70 -25.12
N SER A 292 -20.34 46.45 -24.95
CA SER A 292 -21.38 46.97 -25.83
C SER A 292 -21.46 48.51 -25.79
N CYS A 293 -21.34 49.13 -24.60
CA CYS A 293 -21.33 50.59 -24.45
C CYS A 293 -20.07 51.26 -25.04
N LYS A 294 -18.90 50.59 -25.02
CA LYS A 294 -17.68 51.12 -25.66
C LYS A 294 -17.81 51.15 -27.18
N ASN A 295 -18.37 50.11 -27.78
CA ASN A 295 -18.59 50.05 -29.23
C ASN A 295 -19.63 51.06 -29.74
N LEU A 296 -20.60 51.47 -28.91
CA LEU A 296 -21.59 52.50 -29.24
C LEU A 296 -21.06 53.94 -29.21
N LYS A 297 -19.96 54.22 -28.50
CA LYS A 297 -19.34 55.56 -28.44
C LYS A 297 -18.34 55.84 -29.56
N GLN A 298 -18.01 54.84 -30.39
CA GLN A 298 -17.03 54.93 -31.49
C GLN A 298 -17.68 55.01 -32.87
N SER A 299 -19.00 55.13 -32.96
CA SER A 299 -19.76 55.34 -34.21
C SER A 299 -20.25 56.78 -34.36
#